data_AF-A0A1C5Q5E8-F1
#
_entry.id   AF-A0A1C5Q5E8-F1
#
_cell.length_a   1.000
_cell.length_b   1.000
_cell.length_c   1.000
_cell.angle_alpha   90.00
_cell.angle_beta   90.00
_cell.angle_gamma   90.00
#
_symmetry.space_group_name_H-M   'P 1'
#
loop_
_entity.id
_entity.type
_entity.pdbx_description
1 polymer ?
#
loop_
_entity_poly.entity_id
_entity_poly.type
_entity_poly.pdbx_seq_one_letter_code
_entity_poly.pdbx_strand_id
1 'polypeptide(L)'
;MEEVKPKNIFETPQGDERLGWTGDAEIFCRTACFLENTYSFYRKWLRDVEADQTEEGGVAHVVPDIISGNEGYNWLLEQGSHSAAARRFKIPGNTVEFVRDLRYNKYRVFTELQNEQKKKGCGRMIDIAHAKQEFEKYLDEYDREDEQIRLKIVHTYGVVKYAGEIARKMECSGEDVELAELIGLLHDIGRFEQIRRFHSFEPGTMDHAVFGAELLFGEEKLIRRFVEDDKFDELIDAAIRKHSDFKLEGIHDARTLFHAKLIRDADKLDNCRVKLEASVEAMLGVSEKAAGEGLISPAVWESCLRRESVLSADRYVPVDYWVSYLAQYYDINFPETCEIIEEEDYITRIAGRLTYQEQDTRTKLHILTEDLNRYLEMPAVSVKE
;
A
#
# COMPACT_ATOMS: atom_id res chain seq x y z
N MET A 1 33.33 -13.29 -54.82
CA MET A 1 32.84 -12.77 -53.53
C MET A 1 31.48 -13.40 -53.34
N GLU A 2 31.37 -14.36 -52.41
CA GLU A 2 30.09 -14.99 -52.08
C GLU A 2 29.33 -14.00 -51.19
N GLU A 3 28.10 -13.65 -51.58
CA GLU A 3 27.20 -12.85 -50.76
C GLU A 3 26.89 -13.61 -49.47
N VAL A 4 27.36 -13.08 -48.35
CA VAL A 4 26.94 -13.55 -47.03
C VAL A 4 25.49 -13.10 -46.84
N LYS A 5 24.53 -14.00 -47.09
CA LYS A 5 23.14 -13.79 -46.68
C LYS A 5 23.08 -13.63 -45.16
N PRO A 6 22.33 -12.65 -44.62
CA PRO A 6 22.14 -12.55 -43.18
C PRO A 6 21.49 -13.84 -42.68
N LYS A 7 22.07 -14.46 -41.64
CA LYS A 7 21.49 -15.62 -40.98
C LYS A 7 20.10 -15.26 -40.48
N ASN A 8 19.10 -15.93 -41.02
CA ASN A 8 17.71 -15.77 -40.63
C ASN A 8 17.52 -16.39 -39.24
N ILE A 9 16.98 -15.64 -38.28
CA ILE A 9 16.73 -16.12 -36.91
C ILE A 9 15.77 -17.33 -36.87
N PHE A 10 15.01 -17.52 -37.95
CA PHE A 10 14.01 -18.57 -38.12
C PHE A 10 14.54 -19.89 -38.75
N GLU A 11 15.84 -19.99 -39.08
CA GLU A 11 16.39 -21.17 -39.80
C GLU A 11 16.59 -22.43 -38.94
N THR A 12 16.33 -22.38 -37.64
CA THR A 12 16.38 -23.55 -36.76
C THR A 12 15.14 -23.62 -35.87
N PRO A 13 14.49 -24.80 -35.73
CA PRO A 13 13.34 -24.98 -34.83
C PRO A 13 13.62 -24.50 -33.40
N GLN A 14 14.87 -24.67 -32.93
CA GLN A 14 15.30 -24.23 -31.60
C GLN A 14 15.47 -22.71 -31.45
N GLY A 15 15.49 -21.95 -32.55
CA GLY A 15 15.52 -20.49 -32.55
C GLY A 15 14.12 -19.89 -32.43
N ASP A 16 13.13 -20.52 -33.08
CA ASP A 16 11.72 -20.14 -33.06
C ASP A 16 11.10 -20.31 -31.66
N GLU A 17 11.50 -21.35 -30.93
CA GLU A 17 11.06 -21.62 -29.54
C GLU A 17 11.60 -20.61 -28.50
N ARG A 18 12.62 -19.80 -28.84
CA ARG A 18 13.26 -18.86 -27.91
C ARG A 18 12.76 -17.43 -28.00
N LEU A 19 11.82 -17.15 -28.92
CA LEU A 19 11.38 -15.80 -29.22
C LEU A 19 10.41 -15.24 -28.17
N GLY A 20 9.88 -16.07 -27.26
CA GLY A 20 8.97 -15.61 -26.20
C GLY A 20 7.59 -15.27 -26.77
N TRP A 21 6.96 -16.26 -27.40
CA TRP A 21 5.62 -16.12 -28.00
C TRP A 21 4.59 -15.64 -26.98
N THR A 22 3.84 -14.60 -27.33
CA THR A 22 2.83 -13.99 -26.47
C THR A 22 1.74 -15.01 -26.09
N GLY A 23 1.39 -15.92 -27.01
CA GLY A 23 0.44 -17.00 -26.73
C GLY A 23 0.94 -17.99 -25.67
N ASP A 24 2.23 -18.34 -25.69
CA ASP A 24 2.82 -19.21 -24.68
C ASP A 24 2.88 -18.50 -23.33
N ALA A 25 3.28 -17.22 -23.33
CA ALA A 25 3.25 -16.40 -22.13
C ALA A 25 1.84 -16.33 -21.52
N GLU A 26 0.78 -16.19 -22.32
CA GLU A 26 -0.61 -16.24 -21.83
C GLU A 26 -0.96 -17.58 -21.18
N ILE A 27 -0.66 -18.69 -21.85
CA ILE A 27 -1.01 -20.03 -21.36
C ILE A 27 -0.25 -20.36 -20.07
N PHE A 28 1.03 -19.97 -19.99
CA PHE A 28 1.91 -20.38 -18.90
C PHE A 28 2.08 -19.37 -17.78
N CYS A 29 1.73 -18.09 -17.96
CA CYS A 29 1.94 -17.06 -16.93
C CYS A 29 1.33 -17.41 -15.58
N ARG A 30 0.12 -17.98 -15.55
CA ARG A 30 -0.54 -18.42 -14.31
C ARG A 30 0.25 -19.51 -13.59
N THR A 31 0.75 -20.48 -14.35
CA THR A 31 1.57 -21.58 -13.82
C THR A 31 2.95 -21.08 -13.37
N ALA A 32 3.56 -20.16 -14.12
CA ALA A 32 4.83 -19.54 -13.75
C ALA A 32 4.71 -18.75 -12.45
N CYS A 33 3.68 -17.91 -12.32
CA CYS A 33 3.36 -17.18 -11.09
C CYS A 33 2.97 -18.12 -9.94
N PHE A 34 2.42 -19.31 -10.22
CA PHE A 34 2.18 -20.35 -9.22
C PHE A 34 3.50 -20.95 -8.72
N LEU A 35 4.48 -21.18 -9.58
CA LEU A 35 5.72 -21.85 -9.21
C LEU A 35 6.71 -20.88 -8.56
N GLU A 36 6.92 -19.69 -9.15
CA GLU A 36 8.00 -18.76 -8.81
C GLU A 36 7.53 -17.30 -8.72
N ASN A 37 8.37 -16.41 -8.16
CA ASN A 37 8.08 -14.97 -8.15
C ASN A 37 8.47 -14.32 -9.49
N THR A 38 7.53 -14.34 -10.44
CA THR A 38 7.69 -13.77 -11.79
C THR A 38 7.04 -12.39 -11.94
N TYR A 39 6.61 -11.75 -10.86
CA TYR A 39 5.85 -10.49 -10.88
C TYR A 39 6.58 -9.35 -11.62
N SER A 40 7.83 -9.05 -11.23
CA SER A 40 8.58 -7.95 -11.85
C SER A 40 8.77 -8.16 -13.35
N PHE A 41 8.93 -9.42 -13.77
CA PHE A 41 9.02 -9.77 -15.18
C PHE A 41 7.70 -9.50 -15.90
N TYR A 42 6.58 -10.05 -15.42
CA TYR A 42 5.29 -9.87 -16.10
C TYR A 42 4.76 -8.43 -16.02
N ARG A 43 5.01 -7.67 -14.94
CA ARG A 43 4.66 -6.24 -14.85
C ARG A 43 5.35 -5.43 -15.96
N LYS A 44 6.65 -5.64 -16.14
CA LYS A 44 7.42 -4.97 -17.20
C LYS A 44 6.98 -5.47 -18.58
N TRP A 45 6.91 -6.78 -18.78
CA TRP A 45 6.52 -7.38 -20.05
C TRP A 45 5.14 -6.94 -20.50
N LEU A 46 4.19 -6.77 -19.58
CA LEU A 46 2.85 -6.29 -19.91
C LEU A 46 2.84 -4.79 -20.30
N ARG A 47 3.75 -3.96 -19.77
CA ARG A 47 3.98 -2.60 -20.30
C ARG A 47 4.53 -2.63 -21.72
N ASP A 48 5.39 -3.60 -22.04
CA ASP A 48 5.84 -3.80 -23.42
C ASP A 48 4.68 -4.28 -24.31
N VAL A 49 3.82 -5.17 -23.80
CA VAL A 49 2.61 -5.63 -24.52
C VAL A 49 1.73 -4.44 -24.88
N GLU A 50 1.48 -3.54 -23.93
CA GLU A 50 0.71 -2.31 -24.15
C GLU A 50 1.37 -1.37 -25.16
N ALA A 51 2.70 -1.22 -25.09
CA ALA A 51 3.45 -0.41 -26.04
C ALA A 51 3.40 -0.97 -27.47
N ASP A 52 3.37 -2.30 -27.61
CA ASP A 52 3.32 -3.01 -28.89
C ASP A 52 1.88 -3.37 -29.33
N GLN A 53 0.85 -2.84 -28.65
CA GLN A 53 -0.53 -2.99 -29.11
C GLN A 53 -0.77 -2.20 -30.39
N THR A 54 -1.50 -2.81 -31.33
CA THR A 54 -1.94 -2.13 -32.55
C THR A 54 -3.05 -1.13 -32.23
N GLU A 55 -3.31 -0.17 -33.15
CA GLU A 55 -4.37 0.83 -32.99
C GLU A 55 -5.77 0.22 -32.78
N GLU A 56 -5.98 -1.03 -33.23
CA GLU A 56 -7.22 -1.80 -33.03
C GLU A 56 -7.27 -2.58 -31.70
N GLY A 57 -6.23 -2.44 -30.85
CA GLY A 57 -6.09 -3.12 -29.57
C GLY A 57 -5.55 -4.56 -29.66
N GLY A 58 -5.06 -4.98 -30.83
CA GLY A 58 -4.49 -6.31 -31.05
C GLY A 58 -3.08 -6.45 -30.45
N VAL A 59 -2.75 -7.65 -29.97
CA VAL A 59 -1.44 -7.95 -29.37
C VAL A 59 -0.55 -8.70 -30.35
N ALA A 60 0.72 -8.28 -30.42
CA ALA A 60 1.75 -8.89 -31.27
C ALA A 60 2.00 -10.38 -30.97
N HIS A 61 2.52 -11.11 -31.95
CA HIS A 61 2.88 -12.54 -31.86
C HIS A 61 4.00 -12.81 -30.87
N VAL A 62 4.94 -11.88 -30.78
CA VAL A 62 6.08 -11.87 -29.85
C VAL A 62 6.20 -10.45 -29.30
N VAL A 63 6.54 -10.32 -28.02
CA VAL A 63 6.72 -9.02 -27.35
C VAL A 63 8.06 -9.02 -26.61
N PRO A 64 8.99 -8.08 -26.89
CA PRO A 64 8.83 -6.96 -27.83
C PRO A 64 8.71 -7.39 -29.30
N ASP A 65 7.91 -6.65 -30.09
CA ASP A 65 7.64 -7.00 -31.49
C ASP A 65 8.87 -6.79 -32.37
N ILE A 66 9.44 -7.92 -32.81
CA ILE A 66 10.59 -7.99 -33.71
C ILE A 66 10.24 -8.67 -35.05
N ILE A 67 8.96 -9.01 -35.25
CA ILE A 67 8.50 -9.87 -36.35
C ILE A 67 7.64 -9.09 -37.35
N SER A 68 6.94 -8.04 -36.92
CA SER A 68 6.20 -7.16 -37.84
C SER A 68 7.07 -6.67 -39.00
N GLY A 69 6.60 -6.89 -40.23
CA GLY A 69 7.34 -6.60 -41.46
C GLY A 69 8.17 -7.76 -42.06
N ASN A 70 8.22 -8.93 -41.39
CA ASN A 70 8.91 -10.15 -41.87
C ASN A 70 7.93 -11.33 -42.18
N GLU A 71 6.74 -11.01 -42.69
CA GLU A 71 5.61 -11.96 -42.85
C GLU A 71 5.85 -13.11 -43.86
N GLY A 72 6.92 -13.06 -44.66
CA GLY A 72 7.11 -13.96 -45.81
C GLY A 72 7.62 -15.38 -45.52
N TYR A 73 7.80 -15.79 -44.26
CA TYR A 73 8.48 -17.05 -43.91
C TYR A 73 7.75 -17.95 -42.91
N ASN A 74 6.57 -17.57 -42.38
CA ASN A 74 5.84 -18.38 -41.41
C ASN A 74 4.32 -18.33 -41.66
N TRP A 75 3.71 -19.51 -41.86
CA TRP A 75 2.28 -19.68 -42.10
C TRP A 75 1.37 -19.15 -40.98
N LEU A 76 1.89 -18.99 -39.75
CA LEU A 76 1.17 -18.33 -38.64
C LEU A 76 1.08 -16.81 -38.82
N LEU A 77 2.11 -16.19 -39.39
CA LEU A 77 2.16 -14.74 -39.63
C LEU A 77 1.35 -14.33 -40.86
N GLU A 78 1.16 -15.25 -41.81
CA GLU A 78 0.29 -15.08 -42.98
C GLU A 78 -1.21 -14.97 -42.62
N GLN A 79 -1.59 -15.31 -41.37
CA GLN A 79 -2.98 -15.21 -40.89
C GLN A 79 -3.34 -13.83 -40.32
N GLY A 80 -2.38 -12.91 -40.26
CA GLY A 80 -2.55 -11.53 -39.79
C GLY A 80 -1.52 -11.12 -38.73
N SER A 81 -1.42 -9.83 -38.46
CA SER A 81 -0.48 -9.23 -37.50
C SER A 81 -0.81 -9.49 -36.02
N HIS A 82 -1.86 -10.28 -35.73
CA HIS A 82 -2.35 -10.52 -34.38
C HIS A 82 -2.16 -11.97 -33.96
N SER A 83 -1.68 -12.17 -32.73
CA SER A 83 -1.62 -13.49 -32.13
C SER A 83 -3.02 -14.04 -31.87
N ALA A 84 -3.16 -15.37 -31.82
CA ALA A 84 -4.41 -16.03 -31.43
C ALA A 84 -4.91 -15.61 -30.02
N ALA A 85 -4.02 -15.00 -29.23
CA ALA A 85 -4.34 -14.41 -27.94
C ALA A 85 -5.34 -13.24 -28.08
N ALA A 86 -5.35 -12.51 -29.21
CA ALA A 86 -6.25 -11.37 -29.45
C ALA A 86 -7.76 -11.71 -29.39
N ARG A 87 -8.16 -12.99 -29.54
CA ARG A 87 -9.58 -13.41 -29.45
C ARG A 87 -10.04 -13.78 -28.03
N ARG A 88 -9.11 -13.98 -27.08
CA ARG A 88 -9.42 -14.27 -25.67
C ARG A 88 -8.99 -13.15 -24.72
N PHE A 89 -8.01 -12.35 -25.11
CA PHE A 89 -7.72 -11.07 -24.49
C PHE A 89 -8.74 -10.04 -24.93
N LYS A 90 -9.78 -9.81 -24.12
CA LYS A 90 -10.10 -8.41 -23.85
C LYS A 90 -9.09 -8.00 -22.81
N ILE A 91 -7.98 -7.37 -23.22
CA ILE A 91 -7.26 -6.49 -22.31
C ILE A 91 -8.32 -5.42 -21.98
N PRO A 92 -8.93 -5.41 -20.77
CA PRO A 92 -9.63 -4.20 -20.36
C PRO A 92 -8.56 -3.11 -20.49
N GLY A 93 -8.88 -1.91 -20.99
CA GLY A 93 -7.90 -0.87 -21.34
C GLY A 93 -7.06 -0.32 -20.18
N ASN A 94 -6.50 -1.22 -19.37
CA ASN A 94 -5.71 -1.09 -18.18
C ASN A 94 -5.04 -2.45 -17.90
N THR A 95 -3.84 -2.61 -18.44
CA THR A 95 -2.86 -3.67 -18.22
C THR A 95 -2.68 -4.07 -16.75
N VAL A 96 -2.96 -3.15 -15.82
CA VAL A 96 -2.89 -3.32 -14.36
C VAL A 96 -3.88 -4.37 -13.84
N GLU A 97 -5.08 -4.50 -14.40
CA GLU A 97 -6.07 -5.48 -13.90
C GLU A 97 -5.66 -6.93 -14.19
N PHE A 98 -4.93 -7.19 -15.28
CA PHE A 98 -4.43 -8.52 -15.62
C PHE A 98 -3.20 -8.91 -14.79
N VAL A 99 -2.29 -7.95 -14.53
CA VAL A 99 -1.19 -8.12 -13.54
C VAL A 99 -1.77 -8.50 -12.18
N ARG A 100 -2.87 -7.84 -11.79
CA ARG A 100 -3.64 -8.17 -10.60
C ARG A 100 -4.02 -9.65 -10.66
N ASP A 101 -4.85 -10.09 -11.61
CA ASP A 101 -5.39 -11.46 -11.71
C ASP A 101 -4.33 -12.59 -11.76
N LEU A 102 -3.13 -12.33 -12.29
CA LEU A 102 -2.02 -13.30 -12.32
C LEU A 102 -1.33 -13.52 -10.96
N ARG A 103 -1.34 -12.54 -10.06
CA ARG A 103 -0.80 -12.67 -8.69
C ARG A 103 -1.65 -13.62 -7.84
N TYR A 104 -2.97 -13.62 -8.04
CA TYR A 104 -3.94 -14.33 -7.19
C TYR A 104 -4.02 -15.85 -7.44
N ASN A 105 -3.44 -16.40 -8.52
CA ASN A 105 -3.64 -17.83 -8.84
C ASN A 105 -2.81 -18.81 -8.00
N LYS A 106 -1.73 -18.38 -7.34
CA LYS A 106 -0.91 -19.27 -6.47
C LYS A 106 -1.65 -19.68 -5.21
N TYR A 107 -2.34 -18.72 -4.59
CA TYR A 107 -2.97 -18.90 -3.29
C TYR A 107 -4.49 -19.07 -3.37
N ARG A 108 -5.19 -18.55 -4.39
CA ARG A 108 -6.65 -18.77 -4.54
C ARG A 108 -7.05 -20.26 -4.49
N VAL A 109 -6.29 -21.15 -5.14
CA VAL A 109 -6.57 -22.60 -5.08
C VAL A 109 -6.34 -23.16 -3.66
N PHE A 110 -5.30 -22.71 -2.95
CA PHE A 110 -5.01 -23.17 -1.58
C PHE A 110 -5.96 -22.58 -0.54
N THR A 111 -6.31 -21.30 -0.66
CA THR A 111 -7.21 -20.56 0.23
C THR A 111 -8.66 -20.98 0.00
N GLU A 112 -9.09 -21.26 -1.24
CA GLU A 112 -10.40 -21.87 -1.52
C GLU A 112 -10.48 -23.30 -0.94
N LEU A 113 -9.43 -24.12 -1.09
CA LEU A 113 -9.36 -25.46 -0.49
C LEU A 113 -9.35 -25.42 1.05
N GLN A 114 -8.65 -24.45 1.66
CA GLN A 114 -8.68 -24.26 3.13
C GLN A 114 -10.02 -23.69 3.62
N ASN A 115 -10.64 -22.77 2.87
CA ASN A 115 -11.94 -22.20 3.19
C ASN A 115 -13.08 -23.23 3.03
N GLU A 116 -12.99 -24.14 2.05
CA GLU A 116 -13.90 -25.29 1.93
C GLU A 116 -13.72 -26.29 3.07
N GLN A 117 -12.50 -26.47 3.59
CA GLN A 117 -12.25 -27.29 4.78
C GLN A 117 -12.74 -26.62 6.08
N LYS A 118 -12.64 -25.29 6.22
CA LYS A 118 -13.11 -24.52 7.39
C LYS A 118 -14.62 -24.25 7.43
N LYS A 119 -15.31 -24.27 6.28
CA LYS A 119 -16.79 -24.19 6.21
C LYS A 119 -17.52 -25.31 6.97
N LYS A 120 -16.80 -26.32 7.48
CA LYS A 120 -17.35 -27.43 8.27
C LYS A 120 -17.22 -27.30 9.79
N GLY A 121 -16.81 -26.15 10.33
CA GLY A 121 -17.01 -25.85 11.75
C GLY A 121 -15.90 -25.00 12.36
N CYS A 122 -16.12 -23.69 12.41
CA CYS A 122 -15.43 -22.78 13.34
C CYS A 122 -16.36 -21.58 13.54
N GLY A 123 -16.76 -21.30 14.78
CA GLY A 123 -17.42 -20.02 15.08
C GLY A 123 -16.48 -18.87 14.72
N ARG A 124 -17.02 -17.75 14.22
CA ARG A 124 -16.23 -16.53 14.04
C ARG A 124 -15.74 -16.06 15.41
N MET A 125 -14.42 -15.98 15.59
CA MET A 125 -13.81 -15.54 16.86
C MET A 125 -13.84 -14.01 17.01
N ILE A 126 -13.86 -13.28 15.89
CA ILE A 126 -13.99 -11.81 15.86
C ILE A 126 -15.22 -11.47 15.04
N ASP A 127 -16.11 -10.63 15.57
CA ASP A 127 -17.23 -10.04 14.84
C ASP A 127 -16.99 -8.53 14.70
N ILE A 128 -16.38 -8.15 13.58
CA ILE A 128 -16.07 -6.74 13.30
C ILE A 128 -17.33 -5.86 13.20
N ALA A 129 -18.47 -6.43 12.83
CA ALA A 129 -19.73 -5.67 12.77
C ALA A 129 -20.22 -5.34 14.19
N HIS A 130 -20.12 -6.30 15.12
CA HIS A 130 -20.38 -6.06 16.53
C HIS A 130 -19.42 -5.02 17.12
N ALA A 131 -18.11 -5.17 16.89
CA ALA A 131 -17.12 -4.22 17.39
C ALA A 131 -17.38 -2.78 16.92
N LYS A 132 -17.76 -2.59 15.64
CA LYS A 132 -18.16 -1.27 15.11
C LYS A 132 -19.40 -0.70 15.82
N GLN A 133 -20.40 -1.52 16.12
CA GLN A 133 -21.58 -1.07 16.89
C GLN A 133 -21.20 -0.65 18.30
N GLU A 134 -20.31 -1.38 18.96
CA GLU A 134 -19.82 -1.03 20.30
C GLU A 134 -18.95 0.22 20.29
N PHE A 135 -18.20 0.44 19.20
CA PHE A 135 -17.46 1.67 18.99
C PHE A 135 -18.39 2.87 18.80
N GLU A 136 -19.47 2.75 18.03
CA GLU A 136 -20.47 3.81 17.93
C GLU A 136 -21.10 4.15 19.29
N LYS A 137 -21.37 3.16 20.14
CA LYS A 137 -21.84 3.43 21.52
C LYS A 137 -20.79 4.12 22.38
N TYR A 138 -19.51 3.79 22.20
CA TYR A 138 -18.42 4.50 22.87
C TYR A 138 -18.33 5.96 22.40
N LEU A 139 -18.58 6.23 21.12
CA LEU A 139 -18.61 7.58 20.56
C LEU A 139 -19.77 8.44 21.09
N ASP A 140 -20.82 7.85 21.67
CA ASP A 140 -21.94 8.60 22.27
C ASP A 140 -21.52 9.39 23.53
N GLU A 141 -20.33 9.13 24.07
CA GLU A 141 -19.73 9.89 25.17
C GLU A 141 -19.04 11.20 24.71
N TYR A 142 -18.99 11.46 23.40
CA TYR A 142 -18.24 12.55 22.79
C TYR A 142 -19.12 13.49 21.98
N ASP A 143 -18.75 14.77 21.93
CA ASP A 143 -19.41 15.75 21.08
C ASP A 143 -19.00 15.52 19.61
N ARG A 144 -19.93 15.01 18.80
CA ARG A 144 -19.68 14.73 17.37
C ARG A 144 -19.63 15.99 16.50
N GLU A 145 -20.06 17.14 17.01
CA GLU A 145 -19.95 18.42 16.32
C GLU A 145 -18.56 19.06 16.52
N ASP A 146 -17.78 18.59 17.49
CA ASP A 146 -16.39 18.98 17.65
C ASP A 146 -15.55 18.52 16.44
N GLU A 147 -14.81 19.46 15.84
CA GLU A 147 -14.06 19.19 14.61
C GLU A 147 -12.93 18.17 14.81
N GLN A 148 -12.27 18.16 15.97
CA GLN A 148 -11.19 17.22 16.30
C GLN A 148 -11.76 15.81 16.51
N ILE A 149 -12.89 15.69 17.20
CA ILE A 149 -13.61 14.43 17.38
C ILE A 149 -14.06 13.89 16.02
N ARG A 150 -14.73 14.71 15.20
CA ARG A 150 -15.19 14.31 13.87
C ARG A 150 -14.03 13.86 12.98
N LEU A 151 -12.91 14.58 12.99
CA LEU A 151 -11.70 14.20 12.26
C LEU A 151 -11.23 12.80 12.69
N LYS A 152 -11.21 12.52 13.99
CA LYS A 152 -10.78 11.21 14.52
C LYS A 152 -11.75 10.08 14.24
N ILE A 153 -13.06 10.34 14.22
CA ILE A 153 -14.05 9.35 13.79
C ILE A 153 -13.82 8.96 12.32
N VAL A 154 -13.73 9.94 11.43
CA VAL A 154 -13.52 9.71 10.00
C VAL A 154 -12.18 8.98 9.78
N HIS A 155 -11.14 9.41 10.48
CA HIS A 155 -9.82 8.78 10.41
C HIS A 155 -9.86 7.32 10.86
N THR A 156 -10.48 7.03 12.00
CA THR A 156 -10.60 5.65 12.53
C THR A 156 -11.24 4.73 11.50
N TYR A 157 -12.37 5.13 10.89
CA TYR A 157 -13.03 4.31 9.87
C TYR A 157 -12.24 4.21 8.56
N GLY A 158 -11.46 5.24 8.21
CA GLY A 158 -10.48 5.18 7.13
C GLY A 158 -9.39 4.15 7.38
N VAL A 159 -8.80 4.14 8.58
CA VAL A 159 -7.80 3.15 8.98
C VAL A 159 -8.38 1.74 9.00
N VAL A 160 -9.61 1.55 9.49
CA VAL A 160 -10.32 0.26 9.40
C VAL A 160 -10.44 -0.20 7.94
N LYS A 161 -10.86 0.69 7.03
CA LYS A 161 -10.97 0.38 5.59
C LYS A 161 -9.62 -0.07 5.04
N TYR A 162 -8.56 0.71 5.26
CA TYR A 162 -7.23 0.41 4.71
C TYR A 162 -6.58 -0.82 5.36
N ALA A 163 -6.74 -1.03 6.65
CA ALA A 163 -6.26 -2.23 7.33
C ALA A 163 -6.87 -3.50 6.72
N GLY A 164 -8.19 -3.49 6.51
CA GLY A 164 -8.89 -4.58 5.83
C GLY A 164 -8.49 -4.70 4.36
N GLU A 165 -8.28 -3.58 3.65
CA GLU A 165 -7.87 -3.57 2.24
C GLU A 165 -6.46 -4.14 2.05
N ILE A 166 -5.48 -3.70 2.84
CA ILE A 166 -4.12 -4.25 2.85
C ILE A 166 -4.19 -5.75 3.15
N ALA A 167 -4.85 -6.16 4.24
CA ALA A 167 -4.95 -7.57 4.62
C ALA A 167 -5.61 -8.42 3.52
N ARG A 168 -6.64 -7.91 2.83
CA ARG A 168 -7.29 -8.59 1.70
C ARG A 168 -6.43 -8.63 0.45
N LYS A 169 -5.71 -7.55 0.11
CA LYS A 169 -4.75 -7.53 -1.01
C LYS A 169 -3.60 -8.52 -0.77
N MET A 170 -3.22 -8.70 0.49
CA MET A 170 -2.27 -9.73 0.94
C MET A 170 -2.88 -11.14 1.04
N GLU A 171 -4.17 -11.32 0.71
CA GLU A 171 -4.91 -12.57 0.83
C GLU A 171 -4.85 -13.23 2.24
N CYS A 172 -4.81 -12.40 3.29
CA CYS A 172 -4.80 -12.89 4.66
C CYS A 172 -6.05 -13.71 4.99
N SER A 173 -5.94 -14.54 6.03
CA SER A 173 -7.09 -15.32 6.53
C SER A 173 -8.24 -14.39 6.96
N GLY A 174 -9.48 -14.86 6.89
CA GLY A 174 -10.63 -14.07 7.37
C GLY A 174 -10.48 -13.60 8.83
N GLU A 175 -9.85 -14.43 9.68
CA GLU A 175 -9.53 -14.09 11.07
C GLU A 175 -8.51 -12.93 11.14
N ASP A 176 -7.48 -12.93 10.30
CA ASP A 176 -6.50 -11.85 10.25
C ASP A 176 -7.05 -10.56 9.62
N VAL A 177 -7.95 -10.67 8.63
CA VAL A 177 -8.64 -9.49 8.08
C VAL A 177 -9.51 -8.84 9.15
N GLU A 178 -10.31 -9.63 9.88
CA GLU A 178 -11.16 -9.12 10.96
C GLU A 178 -10.32 -8.58 12.13
N LEU A 179 -9.18 -9.21 12.46
CA LEU A 179 -8.24 -8.74 13.46
C LEU A 179 -7.57 -7.41 13.06
N ALA A 180 -7.14 -7.27 11.81
CA ALA A 180 -6.57 -6.03 11.29
C ALA A 180 -7.59 -4.87 11.32
N GLU A 181 -8.84 -5.14 10.92
CA GLU A 181 -9.93 -4.17 10.99
C GLU A 181 -10.27 -3.77 12.44
N LEU A 182 -10.25 -4.72 13.38
CA LEU A 182 -10.46 -4.45 14.80
C LEU A 182 -9.35 -3.59 15.39
N ILE A 183 -8.09 -3.91 15.11
CA ILE A 183 -6.95 -3.09 15.55
C ILE A 183 -7.09 -1.68 14.96
N GLY A 184 -7.44 -1.57 13.67
CA GLY A 184 -7.75 -0.30 13.01
C GLY A 184 -8.86 0.49 13.70
N LEU A 185 -9.90 -0.17 14.20
CA LEU A 185 -11.01 0.48 14.90
C LEU A 185 -10.58 1.06 16.25
N LEU A 186 -9.62 0.42 16.91
CA LEU A 186 -9.26 0.70 18.30
C LEU A 186 -7.92 1.43 18.48
N HIS A 187 -7.07 1.51 17.44
CA HIS A 187 -5.70 2.03 17.55
C HIS A 187 -5.63 3.43 18.16
N ASP A 188 -6.57 4.29 17.79
CA ASP A 188 -6.62 5.70 18.20
C ASP A 188 -7.66 5.96 19.32
N ILE A 189 -8.14 4.92 20.02
CA ILE A 189 -9.15 5.08 21.10
C ILE A 189 -8.66 6.07 22.17
N GLY A 190 -7.35 6.10 22.44
CA GLY A 190 -6.74 7.06 23.36
C GLY A 190 -6.78 8.51 22.88
N ARG A 191 -6.91 8.79 21.57
CA ARG A 191 -7.04 10.17 21.05
C ARG A 191 -8.35 10.82 21.47
N PHE A 192 -9.44 10.06 21.53
CA PHE A 192 -10.72 10.58 22.00
C PHE A 192 -10.61 11.07 23.46
N GLU A 193 -9.93 10.30 24.30
CA GLU A 193 -9.65 10.66 25.70
C GLU A 193 -8.70 11.86 25.82
N GLN A 194 -7.72 11.95 24.93
CA GLN A 194 -6.82 13.10 24.86
C GLN A 194 -7.58 14.39 24.56
N ILE A 195 -8.45 14.37 23.55
CA ILE A 195 -9.27 15.51 23.15
C ILE A 195 -10.22 15.89 24.30
N ARG A 196 -10.88 14.91 24.92
CA ARG A 196 -11.80 15.15 26.04
C ARG A 196 -11.13 15.82 27.23
N ARG A 197 -9.88 15.45 27.53
CA ARG A 197 -9.14 15.94 28.71
C ARG A 197 -8.36 17.23 28.44
N PHE A 198 -7.85 17.40 27.23
CA PHE A 198 -6.84 18.44 26.92
C PHE A 198 -7.17 19.30 25.69
N HIS A 199 -8.22 18.96 24.92
CA HIS A 199 -8.59 19.62 23.66
C HIS A 199 -7.39 19.79 22.71
N SER A 200 -6.54 18.77 22.62
CA SER A 200 -5.26 18.84 21.94
C SER A 200 -4.81 17.49 21.39
N PHE A 201 -4.08 17.52 20.27
CA PHE A 201 -3.35 16.38 19.72
C PHE A 201 -1.86 16.36 20.08
N GLU A 202 -1.40 17.35 20.86
CA GLU A 202 0.02 17.54 21.17
C GLU A 202 0.60 16.32 21.89
N PRO A 203 1.65 15.66 21.37
CA PRO A 203 2.22 14.46 21.95
C PRO A 203 2.66 14.63 23.42
N GLY A 204 3.06 15.84 23.82
CA GLY A 204 3.47 16.15 25.19
C GLY A 204 2.34 16.13 26.23
N THR A 205 1.07 16.11 25.80
CA THR A 205 -0.08 16.08 26.72
C THR A 205 -0.42 14.66 27.18
N MET A 206 -0.31 13.69 26.27
CA MET A 206 -0.60 12.28 26.54
C MET A 206 -0.04 11.40 25.41
N ASP A 207 0.58 10.28 25.75
CA ASP A 207 0.86 9.21 24.81
C ASP A 207 -0.44 8.44 24.55
N HIS A 208 -1.07 8.71 23.41
CA HIS A 208 -2.38 8.16 23.08
C HIS A 208 -2.35 6.66 22.82
N ALA A 209 -1.24 6.12 22.33
CA ALA A 209 -1.08 4.71 22.02
C ALA A 209 -0.96 3.89 23.31
N VAL A 210 -0.06 4.33 24.21
CA VAL A 210 0.11 3.70 25.53
C VAL A 210 -1.18 3.81 26.35
N PHE A 211 -1.78 5.01 26.39
CA PHE A 211 -3.01 5.23 27.14
C PHE A 211 -4.19 4.43 26.56
N GLY A 212 -4.35 4.40 25.23
CA GLY A 212 -5.40 3.63 24.57
C GLY A 212 -5.29 2.13 24.86
N ALA A 213 -4.07 1.61 24.87
CA ALA A 213 -3.80 0.23 25.22
C ALA A 213 -4.09 -0.06 26.71
N GLU A 214 -3.73 0.84 27.63
CA GLU A 214 -4.12 0.75 29.05
C GLU A 214 -5.63 0.82 29.27
N LEU A 215 -6.34 1.67 28.51
CA LEU A 215 -7.80 1.76 28.56
C LEU A 215 -8.46 0.43 28.14
N LEU A 216 -7.93 -0.21 27.10
CA LEU A 216 -8.47 -1.46 26.56
C LEU A 216 -8.14 -2.68 27.43
N PHE A 217 -6.89 -2.80 27.90
CA PHE A 217 -6.35 -4.01 28.53
C PHE A 217 -6.01 -3.86 30.01
N GLY A 218 -6.23 -2.68 30.60
CA GLY A 218 -6.08 -2.43 32.04
C GLY A 218 -7.13 -3.14 32.88
N GLU A 219 -7.27 -2.73 34.14
CA GLU A 219 -8.11 -3.44 35.13
C GLU A 219 -9.58 -3.60 34.69
N GLU A 220 -10.15 -2.61 34.02
CA GLU A 220 -11.54 -2.61 33.57
C GLU A 220 -11.77 -3.44 32.29
N LYS A 221 -10.69 -3.81 31.57
CA LYS A 221 -10.73 -4.60 30.32
C LYS A 221 -11.80 -4.16 29.32
N LEU A 222 -11.80 -2.89 28.94
CA LEU A 222 -12.77 -2.33 27.99
C LEU A 222 -12.83 -3.11 26.66
N ILE A 223 -11.72 -3.77 26.26
CA ILE A 223 -11.66 -4.65 25.08
C ILE A 223 -12.78 -5.69 25.04
N ARG A 224 -13.28 -6.17 26.20
CA ARG A 224 -14.36 -7.17 26.29
C ARG A 224 -15.69 -6.69 25.72
N ARG A 225 -15.88 -5.37 25.55
CA ARG A 225 -17.03 -4.84 24.80
C ARG A 225 -16.94 -5.15 23.31
N PHE A 226 -15.73 -5.19 22.75
CA PHE A 226 -15.53 -5.30 21.31
C PHE A 226 -15.29 -6.74 20.85
N VAL A 227 -14.58 -7.53 21.67
CA VAL A 227 -14.31 -8.95 21.43
C VAL A 227 -14.35 -9.72 22.75
N GLU A 228 -15.16 -10.78 22.80
CA GLU A 228 -15.36 -11.58 24.01
C GLU A 228 -14.14 -12.48 24.32
N ASP A 229 -13.52 -13.05 23.28
CA ASP A 229 -12.41 -14.00 23.37
C ASP A 229 -11.07 -13.30 23.64
N ASP A 230 -10.22 -13.85 24.51
CA ASP A 230 -8.94 -13.26 24.94
C ASP A 230 -7.71 -13.75 24.17
N LYS A 231 -7.88 -14.66 23.21
CA LYS A 231 -6.79 -15.28 22.42
C LYS A 231 -5.87 -14.27 21.76
N PHE A 232 -6.38 -13.08 21.42
CA PHE A 232 -5.64 -12.05 20.70
C PHE A 232 -5.25 -10.84 21.56
N ASP A 233 -5.44 -10.89 22.88
CA ASP A 233 -5.24 -9.72 23.75
C ASP A 233 -3.82 -9.18 23.69
N GLU A 234 -2.81 -10.04 23.86
CA GLU A 234 -1.41 -9.64 23.82
C GLU A 234 -1.02 -9.05 22.45
N LEU A 235 -1.60 -9.59 21.38
CA LEU A 235 -1.35 -9.15 20.01
C LEU A 235 -1.97 -7.76 19.77
N ILE A 236 -3.23 -7.58 20.14
CA ILE A 236 -3.97 -6.31 19.96
C ILE A 236 -3.33 -5.22 20.84
N ASP A 237 -3.01 -5.52 22.11
CA ASP A 237 -2.30 -4.61 23.03
C ASP A 237 -0.99 -4.15 22.40
N ALA A 238 -0.13 -5.10 21.98
CA ALA A 238 1.16 -4.76 21.39
C ALA A 238 1.03 -3.92 20.11
N ALA A 239 0.09 -4.27 19.20
CA ALA A 239 -0.12 -3.53 17.97
C ALA A 239 -0.61 -2.09 18.25
N ILE A 240 -1.57 -1.90 19.16
CA ILE A 240 -2.08 -0.58 19.52
C ILE A 240 -1.02 0.22 20.27
N ARG A 241 -0.35 -0.36 21.27
CA ARG A 241 0.65 0.33 22.09
C ARG A 241 1.84 0.84 21.28
N LYS A 242 2.17 0.16 20.18
CA LYS A 242 3.36 0.41 19.36
C LYS A 242 3.07 1.10 18.02
N HIS A 243 1.81 1.39 17.69
CA HIS A 243 1.46 1.91 16.37
C HIS A 243 2.09 3.29 16.08
N SER A 244 2.32 4.11 17.10
CA SER A 244 2.87 5.47 16.96
C SER A 244 4.39 5.57 17.19
N ASP A 245 5.06 4.46 17.52
CA ASP A 245 6.51 4.45 17.78
C ASP A 245 7.29 4.99 16.57
N PHE A 246 8.36 5.75 16.81
CA PHE A 246 9.23 6.23 15.74
C PHE A 246 9.89 5.09 14.96
N LYS A 247 10.33 4.04 15.67
CA LYS A 247 10.82 2.78 15.12
C LYS A 247 10.14 1.63 15.84
N LEU A 248 9.61 0.68 15.08
CA LEU A 248 8.95 -0.49 15.65
C LEU A 248 10.00 -1.49 16.14
N GLU A 249 10.10 -1.66 17.46
CA GLU A 249 11.06 -2.55 18.11
C GLU A 249 10.39 -3.33 19.27
N GLY A 250 11.00 -4.45 19.68
CA GLY A 250 10.57 -5.21 20.85
C GLY A 250 9.40 -6.18 20.63
N ILE A 251 8.99 -6.42 19.39
CA ILE A 251 8.00 -7.45 19.03
C ILE A 251 8.70 -8.62 18.35
N HIS A 252 8.66 -9.79 18.97
CA HIS A 252 9.35 -10.99 18.48
C HIS A 252 8.41 -12.04 17.88
N ASP A 253 7.14 -12.03 18.26
CA ASP A 253 6.12 -12.90 17.66
C ASP A 253 5.79 -12.43 16.23
N ALA A 254 5.86 -13.34 15.27
CA ALA A 254 5.72 -13.01 13.85
C ALA A 254 4.33 -12.47 13.51
N ARG A 255 3.27 -13.03 14.11
CA ARG A 255 1.89 -12.61 13.84
C ARG A 255 1.60 -11.25 14.46
N THR A 256 2.13 -10.99 15.66
CA THR A 256 2.05 -9.69 16.33
C THR A 256 2.83 -8.63 15.59
N LEU A 257 4.05 -8.95 15.14
CA LEU A 257 4.86 -8.02 14.34
C LEU A 257 4.16 -7.69 13.01
N PHE A 258 3.56 -8.69 12.37
CA PHE A 258 2.76 -8.49 11.16
C PHE A 258 1.62 -7.49 11.38
N HIS A 259 0.77 -7.70 12.40
CA HIS A 259 -0.35 -6.80 12.68
C HIS A 259 0.10 -5.41 13.15
N ALA A 260 1.19 -5.32 13.92
CA ALA A 260 1.78 -4.05 14.33
C ALA A 260 2.34 -3.25 13.13
N LYS A 261 2.94 -3.92 12.14
CA LYS A 261 3.33 -3.28 10.87
C LYS A 261 2.10 -2.85 10.06
N LEU A 262 1.06 -3.69 10.03
CA LEU A 262 -0.12 -3.45 9.20
C LEU A 262 -0.90 -2.24 9.67
N ILE A 263 -1.11 -2.08 10.97
CA ILE A 263 -1.79 -0.90 11.50
C ILE A 263 -1.02 0.39 11.21
N ARG A 264 0.32 0.35 11.27
CA ARG A 264 1.17 1.50 10.93
C ARG A 264 1.04 1.92 9.47
N ASP A 265 0.95 0.95 8.56
CA ASP A 265 0.74 1.20 7.14
C ASP A 265 -0.67 1.77 6.89
N ALA A 266 -1.70 1.17 7.48
CA ALA A 266 -3.08 1.61 7.35
C ALA A 266 -3.31 3.03 7.90
N ASP A 267 -2.69 3.37 9.03
CA ASP A 267 -2.71 4.71 9.62
C ASP A 267 -2.05 5.74 8.68
N LYS A 268 -0.87 5.42 8.13
CA LYS A 268 -0.19 6.27 7.14
C LYS A 268 -1.02 6.47 5.87
N LEU A 269 -1.73 5.43 5.40
CA LEU A 269 -2.60 5.53 4.23
C LEU A 269 -3.79 6.48 4.47
N ASP A 270 -4.51 6.36 5.59
CA ASP A 270 -5.60 7.31 5.83
C ASP A 270 -5.07 8.73 6.09
N ASN A 271 -3.87 8.86 6.67
CA ASN A 271 -3.22 10.16 6.78
C ASN A 271 -3.01 10.82 5.41
N CYS A 272 -2.79 10.08 4.32
CA CYS A 272 -2.73 10.65 2.97
C CYS A 272 -4.02 11.42 2.62
N ARG A 273 -5.18 10.81 2.87
CA ARG A 273 -6.48 11.45 2.67
C ARG A 273 -6.61 12.70 3.54
N VAL A 274 -6.25 12.62 4.82
CA VAL A 274 -6.24 13.78 5.73
C VAL A 274 -5.37 14.91 5.18
N LYS A 275 -4.17 14.59 4.66
CA LYS A 275 -3.24 15.57 4.07
C LYS A 275 -3.71 16.14 2.74
N LEU A 276 -4.74 15.58 2.11
CA LEU A 276 -5.33 16.13 0.90
C LEU A 276 -6.63 16.91 1.17
N GLU A 277 -7.43 16.47 2.14
CA GLU A 277 -8.78 16.99 2.38
C GLU A 277 -8.86 18.01 3.53
N ALA A 278 -8.14 17.80 4.64
CA ALA A 278 -8.22 18.68 5.80
C ALA A 278 -7.51 20.02 5.52
N SER A 279 -7.98 21.13 6.10
CA SER A 279 -7.31 22.43 5.93
C SER A 279 -5.90 22.41 6.51
N VAL A 280 -4.98 23.16 5.90
CA VAL A 280 -3.61 23.27 6.42
C VAL A 280 -3.59 23.89 7.81
N GLU A 281 -4.50 24.81 8.09
CA GLU A 281 -4.67 25.42 9.42
C GLU A 281 -5.08 24.39 10.47
N ALA A 282 -6.00 23.48 10.17
CA ALA A 282 -6.39 22.43 11.12
C ALA A 282 -5.26 21.45 11.41
N MET A 283 -4.37 21.20 10.44
CA MET A 283 -3.27 20.25 10.58
C MET A 283 -2.00 20.85 11.23
N LEU A 284 -1.65 22.09 10.86
CA LEU A 284 -0.38 22.72 11.23
C LEU A 284 -0.55 23.99 12.07
N GLY A 285 -1.77 24.48 12.28
CA GLY A 285 -2.02 25.75 12.98
C GLY A 285 -1.59 26.99 12.20
N VAL A 286 -1.19 26.86 10.93
CA VAL A 286 -0.73 27.95 10.07
C VAL A 286 -1.43 27.92 8.72
N SER A 287 -1.48 29.08 8.04
CA SER A 287 -2.06 29.17 6.70
C SER A 287 -1.27 28.33 5.68
N GLU A 288 -1.94 27.94 4.59
CA GLU A 288 -1.30 27.19 3.49
C GLU A 288 -0.06 27.90 2.92
N LYS A 289 -0.13 29.24 2.81
CA LYS A 289 1.00 30.06 2.39
C LYS A 289 2.18 29.96 3.36
N ALA A 290 1.92 30.06 4.65
CA ALA A 290 2.94 29.99 5.69
C ALA A 290 3.53 28.57 5.84
N ALA A 291 2.75 27.53 5.55
CA ALA A 291 3.24 26.15 5.55
C ALA A 291 4.32 25.90 4.47
N GLY A 292 4.26 26.64 3.35
CA GLY A 292 5.26 26.59 2.27
C GLY A 292 6.40 27.62 2.40
N GLU A 293 6.47 28.35 3.52
CA GLU A 293 7.51 29.34 3.79
C GLU A 293 8.73 28.74 4.50
N GLY A 294 9.90 29.30 4.20
CA GLY A 294 11.15 28.95 4.85
C GLY A 294 11.93 27.83 4.16
N LEU A 295 13.08 27.53 4.76
CA LEU A 295 14.01 26.50 4.32
C LEU A 295 13.78 25.23 5.14
N ILE A 296 13.85 24.07 4.49
CA ILE A 296 13.83 22.77 5.18
C ILE A 296 15.04 22.71 6.12
N SER A 297 14.79 22.42 7.39
CA SER A 297 15.81 22.32 8.41
C SER A 297 16.85 21.25 8.03
N PRO A 298 18.16 21.48 8.27
CA PRO A 298 19.20 20.52 7.91
C PRO A 298 18.95 19.10 8.45
N ALA A 299 18.54 18.97 9.72
CA ALA A 299 18.26 17.66 10.33
C ALA A 299 17.12 16.89 9.64
N VAL A 300 16.09 17.60 9.19
CA VAL A 300 14.96 17.04 8.44
C VAL A 300 15.45 16.56 7.07
N TRP A 301 16.20 17.39 6.35
CA TRP A 301 16.74 17.03 5.05
C TRP A 301 17.71 15.84 5.11
N GLU A 302 18.58 15.80 6.11
CA GLU A 302 19.48 14.67 6.35
C GLU A 302 18.72 13.36 6.60
N SER A 303 17.55 13.42 7.27
CA SER A 303 16.70 12.23 7.46
C SER A 303 16.11 11.74 6.14
N CYS A 304 15.66 12.66 5.27
CA CYS A 304 15.22 12.32 3.91
C CYS A 304 16.34 11.67 3.08
N LEU A 305 17.56 12.21 3.13
CA LEU A 305 18.71 11.64 2.41
C LEU A 305 19.07 10.22 2.90
N ARG A 306 18.84 9.92 4.18
CA ARG A 306 18.99 8.57 4.74
C ARG A 306 17.79 7.65 4.50
N ARG A 307 16.73 8.15 3.85
CA ARG A 307 15.45 7.44 3.65
C ARG A 307 14.86 6.98 4.98
N GLU A 308 14.78 7.90 5.93
CA GLU A 308 14.20 7.68 7.25
C GLU A 308 13.01 8.61 7.48
N SER A 309 12.11 8.21 8.37
CA SER A 309 11.10 9.11 8.93
C SER A 309 11.75 10.23 9.74
N VAL A 310 11.07 11.37 9.85
CA VAL A 310 11.58 12.57 10.54
C VAL A 310 11.14 12.58 12.01
N LEU A 311 12.10 12.67 12.92
CA LEU A 311 11.84 12.80 14.36
C LEU A 311 11.05 14.09 14.65
N SER A 312 10.14 14.03 15.62
CA SER A 312 9.34 15.21 15.99
C SER A 312 10.19 16.37 16.51
N ALA A 313 11.28 16.07 17.22
CA ALA A 313 12.18 17.06 17.79
C ALA A 313 13.01 17.83 16.72
N ASP A 314 13.10 17.30 15.50
CA ASP A 314 13.87 17.91 14.42
C ASP A 314 13.05 18.90 13.57
N ARG A 315 11.75 19.06 13.87
CA ARG A 315 10.83 19.93 13.11
C ARG A 315 10.75 21.30 13.79
N TYR A 316 11.33 22.32 13.16
CA TYR A 316 11.43 23.66 13.73
C TYR A 316 10.56 24.69 13.02
N VAL A 317 10.37 24.53 11.71
CA VAL A 317 9.58 25.45 10.87
C VAL A 317 8.41 24.74 10.20
N PRO A 318 7.34 25.44 9.80
CA PRO A 318 6.15 24.81 9.23
C PRO A 318 6.41 23.83 8.07
N VAL A 319 7.35 24.16 7.17
CA VAL A 319 7.70 23.28 6.06
C VAL A 319 8.34 21.95 6.51
N ASP A 320 8.98 21.90 7.67
CA ASP A 320 9.53 20.67 8.23
C ASP A 320 8.42 19.67 8.58
N TYR A 321 7.27 20.17 9.06
CA TYR A 321 6.10 19.33 9.34
C TYR A 321 5.55 18.74 8.04
N TRP A 322 5.46 19.56 6.97
CA TRP A 322 5.01 19.07 5.68
C TRP A 322 5.95 18.00 5.09
N VAL A 323 7.26 18.24 5.13
CA VAL A 323 8.28 17.29 4.68
C VAL A 323 8.22 16.01 5.51
N SER A 324 7.98 16.09 6.82
CA SER A 324 7.84 14.91 7.67
C SER A 324 6.69 13.99 7.25
N TYR A 325 5.60 14.53 6.69
CA TYR A 325 4.49 13.74 6.17
C TYR A 325 4.83 12.98 4.89
N LEU A 326 5.77 13.48 4.08
CA LEU A 326 6.28 12.76 2.91
C LEU A 326 7.33 11.71 3.32
N ALA A 327 8.24 12.08 4.24
CA ALA A 327 9.31 11.20 4.69
C ALA A 327 8.80 9.97 5.46
N GLN A 328 7.58 10.00 6.00
CA GLN A 328 6.98 8.83 6.67
C GLN A 328 6.80 7.63 5.73
N TYR A 329 6.77 7.84 4.41
CA TYR A 329 6.61 6.77 3.42
C TYR A 329 7.84 5.86 3.30
N TYR A 330 9.00 6.28 3.84
CA TYR A 330 10.15 5.37 3.98
C TYR A 330 9.93 4.26 5.02
N ASP A 331 8.90 4.39 5.86
CA ASP A 331 8.52 3.42 6.89
C ASP A 331 7.24 2.63 6.51
N ILE A 332 6.97 2.48 5.21
CA ILE A 332 5.95 1.56 4.70
C ILE A 332 6.49 0.13 4.71
N ASN A 333 5.64 -0.81 5.14
CA ASN A 333 6.06 -2.19 5.43
C ASN A 333 5.63 -3.19 4.35
N PHE A 334 4.53 -2.94 3.64
CA PHE A 334 3.94 -3.91 2.72
C PHE A 334 3.89 -3.40 1.27
N PRO A 335 4.23 -4.25 0.27
CA PRO A 335 4.07 -3.93 -1.14
C PRO A 335 2.65 -3.49 -1.52
N GLU A 336 1.63 -4.09 -0.91
CA GLU A 336 0.23 -3.77 -1.13
C GLU A 336 -0.10 -2.34 -0.70
N THR A 337 0.57 -1.83 0.33
CA THR A 337 0.49 -0.43 0.75
C THR A 337 1.16 0.48 -0.29
N CYS A 338 2.34 0.10 -0.79
CA CYS A 338 3.03 0.84 -1.85
C CYS A 338 2.16 0.96 -3.12
N GLU A 339 1.49 -0.12 -3.51
CA GLU A 339 0.59 -0.15 -4.67
C GLU A 339 -0.57 0.85 -4.50
N ILE A 340 -1.20 0.91 -3.31
CA ILE A 340 -2.26 1.88 -3.04
C ILE A 340 -1.72 3.32 -3.13
N ILE A 341 -0.51 3.56 -2.65
CA ILE A 341 0.14 4.88 -2.72
C ILE A 341 0.43 5.29 -4.16
N GLU A 342 0.89 4.35 -4.99
CA GLU A 342 1.15 4.54 -6.43
C GLU A 342 -0.16 4.77 -7.20
N GLU A 343 -1.17 3.93 -6.99
CA GLU A 343 -2.49 4.00 -7.66
C GLU A 343 -3.18 5.35 -7.45
N GLU A 344 -3.07 5.91 -6.24
CA GLU A 344 -3.71 7.18 -5.86
C GLU A 344 -2.82 8.42 -6.10
N ASP A 345 -1.58 8.22 -6.56
CA ASP A 345 -0.55 9.25 -6.75
C ASP A 345 -0.38 10.15 -5.50
N TYR A 346 -0.40 9.54 -4.31
CA TYR A 346 -0.44 10.30 -3.06
C TYR A 346 0.80 11.17 -2.87
N ILE A 347 2.00 10.67 -3.20
CA ILE A 347 3.26 11.40 -3.02
C ILE A 347 3.23 12.71 -3.81
N THR A 348 2.94 12.64 -5.11
CA THR A 348 2.94 13.81 -6.00
C THR A 348 1.84 14.79 -5.60
N ARG A 349 0.63 14.30 -5.31
CA ARG A 349 -0.52 15.16 -4.93
C ARG A 349 -0.29 15.88 -3.61
N ILE A 350 0.29 15.20 -2.61
CA ILE A 350 0.58 15.81 -1.30
C ILE A 350 1.75 16.80 -1.42
N ALA A 351 2.82 16.43 -2.13
CA ALA A 351 3.93 17.34 -2.38
C ALA A 351 3.49 18.58 -3.18
N GLY A 352 2.58 18.42 -4.14
CA GLY A 352 2.05 19.50 -4.98
C GLY A 352 0.97 20.36 -4.33
N ARG A 353 0.49 20.00 -3.13
CA ARG A 353 -0.58 20.74 -2.45
C ARG A 353 -0.12 22.13 -1.96
N LEU A 354 1.15 22.26 -1.55
CA LEU A 354 1.70 23.54 -1.09
C LEU A 354 2.48 24.24 -2.18
N THR A 355 2.44 25.58 -2.15
CA THR A 355 3.37 26.40 -2.92
C THR A 355 4.59 26.76 -2.07
N TYR A 356 5.77 26.31 -2.49
CA TYR A 356 7.03 26.60 -1.77
C TYR A 356 7.67 27.89 -2.27
N GLN A 357 7.96 28.83 -1.35
CA GLN A 357 8.46 30.16 -1.72
C GLN A 357 9.95 30.18 -2.05
N GLU A 358 10.74 29.40 -1.31
CA GLU A 358 12.20 29.34 -1.48
C GLU A 358 12.59 28.39 -2.61
N GLN A 359 13.54 28.80 -3.45
CA GLN A 359 14.03 27.97 -4.55
C GLN A 359 14.69 26.68 -4.05
N ASP A 360 15.43 26.76 -2.94
CA ASP A 360 16.06 25.59 -2.31
C ASP A 360 15.01 24.56 -1.87
N THR A 361 13.96 25.01 -1.17
CA THR A 361 12.84 24.17 -0.75
C THR A 361 12.14 23.53 -1.94
N ARG A 362 11.87 24.28 -3.02
CA ARG A 362 11.29 23.72 -4.26
C ARG A 362 12.15 22.59 -4.84
N THR A 363 13.46 22.81 -4.95
CA THR A 363 14.38 21.82 -5.48
C THR A 363 14.44 20.57 -4.59
N LYS A 364 14.51 20.74 -3.27
CA LYS A 364 14.53 19.61 -2.32
C LYS A 364 13.23 18.80 -2.34
N LEU A 365 12.07 19.45 -2.40
CA LEU A 365 10.78 18.76 -2.49
C LEU A 365 10.63 17.99 -3.80
N HIS A 366 11.12 18.53 -4.91
CA HIS A 366 11.17 17.81 -6.18
C HIS A 366 12.05 16.56 -6.08
N ILE A 367 13.27 16.68 -5.53
CA ILE A 367 14.18 15.54 -5.30
C ILE A 367 13.54 14.49 -4.38
N LEU A 368 12.91 14.91 -3.29
CA LEU A 368 12.24 14.02 -2.35
C LEU A 368 11.07 13.27 -3.01
N THR A 369 10.26 13.96 -3.80
CA THR A 369 9.13 13.36 -4.53
C THR A 369 9.62 12.28 -5.50
N GLU A 370 10.67 12.55 -6.28
CA GLU A 370 11.26 11.58 -7.21
C GLU A 370 11.95 10.41 -6.50
N ASP A 371 12.60 10.65 -5.36
CA ASP A 371 13.21 9.58 -4.57
C ASP A 371 12.15 8.68 -3.94
N LEU A 372 11.08 9.24 -3.39
CA LEU A 372 9.98 8.49 -2.79
C LEU A 372 9.25 7.62 -3.83
N ASN A 373 8.93 8.16 -5.00
CA ASN A 373 8.32 7.38 -6.08
C ASN A 373 9.21 6.20 -6.49
N ARG A 374 10.52 6.42 -6.67
CA ARG A 374 11.46 5.31 -6.94
C ARG A 374 11.56 4.34 -5.78
N TYR A 375 11.54 4.82 -4.53
CA TYR A 375 11.66 3.98 -3.35
C TYR A 375 10.50 2.98 -3.25
N LEU A 376 9.28 3.43 -3.55
CA LEU A 376 8.09 2.57 -3.55
C LEU A 376 7.98 1.65 -4.77
N GLU A 377 8.60 2.01 -5.91
CA GLU A 377 8.67 1.16 -7.10
C GLU A 377 9.66 0.00 -6.98
N MET A 378 10.64 0.09 -6.07
CA MET A 378 11.58 -1.00 -5.85
C MET A 378 10.79 -2.21 -5.34
N PRO A 379 10.91 -3.41 -5.96
CA PRO A 379 10.32 -4.60 -5.38
C PRO A 379 10.81 -4.66 -3.94
N ALA A 380 9.92 -4.93 -2.98
CA ALA A 380 10.27 -5.02 -1.57
C ALA A 380 11.28 -6.16 -1.37
N VAL A 381 12.54 -5.90 -1.71
CA VAL A 381 13.68 -6.75 -1.45
C VAL A 381 13.93 -6.53 0.03
N SER A 382 13.22 -7.31 0.86
CA SER A 382 13.67 -7.67 2.20
C SER A 382 14.35 -6.51 2.94
N VAL A 383 13.63 -5.41 3.18
CA VAL A 383 14.20 -4.32 3.96
C VAL A 383 13.75 -4.48 5.41
N LYS A 384 14.70 -4.96 6.21
CA LYS A 384 14.72 -5.17 7.67
C LYS A 384 14.31 -6.57 8.14
N GLU A 385 15.25 -7.51 7.97
CA GLU A 385 15.56 -8.48 9.04
C GLU A 385 15.98 -7.74 10.33
#